data_AF-A0A4Q7ENL1-F1
#
_entry.id   AF-A0A4Q7ENL1-F1
#
_cell.length_a   1.000
_cell.length_b   1.000
_cell.length_c   1.000
_cell.angle_alpha   90.00
_cell.angle_beta   90.00
_cell.angle_gamma   90.00
#
_symmetry.space_group_name_H-M   'P 1'
#
loop_
_entity.id
_entity.type
_entity.pdbx_description
1 polymer ?
#
loop_
_entity_poly.entity_id
_entity_poly.type
_entity_poly.pdbx_seq_one_letter_code
_entity_poly.pdbx_strand_id
1 'polypeptide(L)'
;MYINRQPLNTRLPLMYHPNYSFSFDPNHRFVMSKFANLYQQVKALGLIGDNLYQPPLGSPEALETVHCDTYLWDLWRNQLDDKAMRRIGLPWSEQLMARTFTAPLGTLKTAELALQNGIACHLAGGTHHAHYDFGSGYCMVNDLAFTATTLIEQGKVNNVLIFDLDVHQGDGTAAMLKHHPYVFTCSIHCEKNFPFRKHQSDLDIGLANNLKDAQYLSIVADTLKGLLSDVNPDLVLYDAGVDIWEHDGLGKLDISWRGLEQRDAQVLKTCQQAGIPVATVIGGGYDKDHLRLAQRHAIVVEQAALL
;
A
#
# COMPACT_ATOMS: atom_id res chain seq x y z
N MET A 1 -16.53 -26.31 20.66
CA MET A 1 -15.05 -26.30 20.66
C MET A 1 -14.61 -24.86 20.80
N TYR A 2 -14.05 -24.47 21.94
CA TYR A 2 -13.43 -23.16 22.10
C TYR A 2 -12.14 -23.17 21.28
N ILE A 3 -12.17 -22.52 20.12
CA ILE A 3 -10.95 -22.26 19.35
C ILE A 3 -10.18 -21.23 20.18
N ASN A 4 -9.11 -21.64 20.84
CA ASN A 4 -8.13 -20.73 21.45
C ASN A 4 -7.55 -19.88 20.32
N ARG A 5 -8.18 -18.74 20.03
CA ARG A 5 -7.55 -17.70 19.21
C ARG A 5 -6.34 -17.21 19.98
N GLN A 6 -5.18 -17.16 19.33
CA GLN A 6 -4.02 -16.50 19.91
C GLN A 6 -4.41 -15.07 20.30
N PRO A 7 -3.94 -14.57 21.47
CA PRO A 7 -4.24 -13.22 21.88
C PRO A 7 -3.65 -12.24 20.86
N LEU A 8 -4.46 -11.28 20.42
CA LEU A 8 -4.02 -10.24 19.50
C LEU A 8 -3.25 -9.15 20.26
N ASN A 9 -2.17 -8.65 19.66
CA ASN A 9 -1.40 -7.52 20.12
C ASN A 9 -2.20 -6.22 19.96
N THR A 10 -2.89 -5.82 21.03
CA THR A 10 -3.68 -4.57 21.07
C THR A 10 -2.83 -3.30 21.14
N ARG A 11 -1.50 -3.43 21.13
CA ARG A 11 -0.54 -2.31 21.13
C ARG A 11 0.07 -2.06 19.75
N LEU A 12 -0.27 -2.86 18.72
CA LEU A 12 0.17 -2.68 17.33
C LEU A 12 -0.09 -1.24 16.88
N PRO A 13 0.91 -0.42 16.52
CA PRO A 13 0.66 0.93 16.05
C PRO A 13 -0.18 0.95 14.76
N LEU A 14 -1.28 1.70 14.79
CA LEU A 14 -2.20 1.85 13.66
C LEU A 14 -2.25 3.32 13.23
N MET A 15 -2.24 3.56 11.92
CA MET A 15 -2.38 4.90 11.35
C MET A 15 -3.72 5.06 10.62
N TYR A 16 -4.46 6.11 10.94
CA TYR A 16 -5.72 6.43 10.28
C TYR A 16 -6.04 7.91 10.34
N HIS A 17 -6.70 8.42 9.30
CA HIS A 17 -7.31 9.74 9.32
C HIS A 17 -8.78 9.66 8.84
N PRO A 18 -9.74 10.33 9.52
CA PRO A 18 -11.14 10.31 9.10
C PRO A 18 -11.43 10.83 7.69
N ASN A 19 -10.54 11.67 7.14
CA ASN A 19 -10.67 12.21 5.77
C ASN A 19 -10.35 11.20 4.66
N TYR A 20 -9.81 10.02 4.98
CA TYR A 20 -9.46 9.02 3.97
C TYR A 20 -10.67 8.52 3.17
N SER A 21 -11.86 8.58 3.76
CA SER A 21 -13.14 8.39 3.09
C SER A 21 -14.02 9.63 3.26
N PHE A 22 -14.75 9.97 2.21
CA PHE A 22 -15.74 11.03 2.19
C PHE A 22 -16.91 10.62 1.28
N SER A 23 -17.96 11.43 1.20
CA SER A 23 -19.09 11.16 0.32
C SER A 23 -18.65 11.11 -1.13
N PHE A 24 -18.83 9.95 -1.77
CA PHE A 24 -18.32 9.66 -3.11
C PHE A 24 -19.32 8.73 -3.82
N ASP A 25 -19.25 8.66 -5.15
CA ASP A 25 -20.12 7.77 -5.93
C ASP A 25 -19.91 6.30 -5.49
N PRO A 26 -20.92 5.64 -4.91
CA PRO A 26 -20.80 4.26 -4.45
C PRO A 26 -20.66 3.26 -5.60
N ASN A 27 -20.95 3.66 -6.85
CA ASN A 27 -20.80 2.80 -8.03
C ASN A 27 -19.47 2.99 -8.76
N HIS A 28 -18.65 3.96 -8.32
CA HIS A 28 -17.34 4.18 -8.91
C HIS A 28 -16.44 2.96 -8.68
N ARG A 29 -15.59 2.61 -9.66
CA ARG A 29 -14.70 1.44 -9.56
C ARG A 29 -13.75 1.54 -8.36
N PHE A 30 -13.20 2.74 -8.12
CA PHE A 30 -12.47 3.02 -6.89
C PHE A 30 -13.42 3.13 -5.69
N VAL A 31 -13.28 2.22 -4.74
CA VAL A 31 -14.14 2.13 -3.55
C VAL A 31 -13.66 3.09 -2.46
N MET A 32 -14.13 4.35 -2.50
CA MET A 32 -13.72 5.39 -1.54
C MET A 32 -14.04 5.03 -0.08
N SER A 33 -15.13 4.28 0.17
CA SER A 33 -15.55 3.89 1.52
C SER A 33 -14.65 2.82 2.17
N LYS A 34 -13.71 2.21 1.42
CA LYS A 34 -12.91 1.10 1.92
C LYS A 34 -12.08 1.47 3.14
N PHE A 35 -11.57 2.70 3.23
CA PHE A 35 -10.75 3.15 4.35
C PHE A 35 -11.57 3.30 5.64
N ALA A 36 -12.73 3.96 5.59
CA ALA A 36 -13.64 4.05 6.74
C ALA A 36 -14.19 2.67 7.16
N ASN A 37 -14.56 1.82 6.20
CA ASN A 37 -15.03 0.47 6.50
C ASN A 37 -13.93 -0.39 7.12
N LEU A 38 -12.69 -0.28 6.63
CA LEU A 38 -11.51 -0.93 7.21
C LEU A 38 -11.29 -0.49 8.66
N TYR A 39 -11.34 0.82 8.93
CA TYR A 39 -11.27 1.34 10.29
C TYR A 39 -12.36 0.73 11.19
N GLN A 40 -13.61 0.65 10.73
CA GLN A 40 -14.69 0.03 11.51
C GLN A 40 -14.45 -1.47 11.73
N GLN A 41 -13.93 -2.18 10.73
CA GLN A 41 -13.59 -3.60 10.83
C GLN A 41 -12.49 -3.84 11.87
N VAL A 42 -11.39 -3.08 11.80
CA VAL A 42 -10.27 -3.17 12.75
C VAL A 42 -10.71 -2.75 14.16
N LYS A 43 -11.61 -1.77 14.28
CA LYS A 43 -12.24 -1.40 15.56
C LYS A 43 -13.10 -2.53 16.12
N ALA A 44 -13.91 -3.20 15.30
CA ALA A 44 -14.77 -4.31 15.71
C ALA A 44 -13.96 -5.54 16.17
N LEU A 45 -12.73 -5.70 15.65
CA LEU A 45 -11.76 -6.71 16.11
C LEU A 45 -11.12 -6.37 17.46
N GLY A 46 -11.37 -5.17 18.01
CA GLY A 46 -10.80 -4.73 19.29
C GLY A 46 -9.34 -4.25 19.21
N LEU A 47 -8.84 -3.96 18.00
CA LEU A 47 -7.45 -3.57 17.76
C LEU A 47 -7.21 -2.06 17.84
N ILE A 48 -8.27 -1.25 17.93
CA ILE A 48 -8.16 0.22 18.03
C ILE A 48 -8.36 0.68 19.48
N GLY A 49 -7.32 1.30 20.03
CA GLY A 49 -7.27 1.89 21.36
C GLY A 49 -6.31 3.08 21.42
N ASP A 50 -5.39 3.08 22.39
CA ASP A 50 -4.35 4.11 22.58
C ASP A 50 -3.17 4.00 21.59
N ASN A 51 -3.19 2.97 20.75
CA ASN A 51 -2.26 2.67 19.67
C ASN A 51 -2.63 3.31 18.32
N LEU A 52 -3.73 4.07 18.25
CA LEU A 52 -4.17 4.75 17.03
C LEU A 52 -3.51 6.14 16.91
N TYR A 53 -2.82 6.34 15.81
CA TYR A 53 -2.19 7.60 15.43
C TYR A 53 -2.92 8.23 14.24
N GLN A 54 -2.84 9.55 14.16
CA GLN A 54 -3.42 10.36 13.08
C GLN A 54 -2.35 11.30 12.52
N PRO A 55 -2.16 11.37 11.19
CA PRO A 55 -1.23 12.31 10.59
C PRO A 55 -1.85 13.72 10.53
N PRO A 56 -1.05 14.79 10.42
CA PRO A 56 -1.59 16.11 10.12
C PRO A 56 -2.25 16.13 8.73
N LEU A 57 -3.08 17.14 8.47
CA LEU A 57 -3.55 17.41 7.12
C LEU A 57 -2.35 17.76 6.23
N GLY A 58 -2.30 17.15 5.04
CA GLY A 58 -1.20 17.37 4.12
C GLY A 58 -1.48 18.45 3.09
N SER A 59 -0.40 18.90 2.46
CA SER A 59 -0.39 19.91 1.42
C SER A 59 0.63 19.52 0.34
N PRO A 60 0.62 20.16 -0.85
CA PRO A 60 1.55 19.86 -1.92
C PRO A 60 3.03 19.92 -1.55
N GLU A 61 3.43 20.90 -0.73
CA GLU A 61 4.82 21.20 -0.40
C GLU A 61 5.59 19.99 0.16
N ALA A 62 4.93 19.15 0.95
CA ALA A 62 5.58 17.98 1.52
C ALA A 62 6.03 16.97 0.44
N LEU A 63 5.34 16.91 -0.70
CA LEU A 63 5.57 15.91 -1.74
C LEU A 63 6.50 16.40 -2.86
N GLU A 64 6.90 17.68 -2.84
CA GLU A 64 7.84 18.28 -3.81
C GLU A 64 9.22 17.61 -3.79
N THR A 65 9.57 16.90 -2.70
CA THR A 65 10.80 16.08 -2.64
C THR A 65 10.82 14.95 -3.71
N VAL A 66 9.65 14.41 -4.09
CA VAL A 66 9.57 13.27 -5.01
C VAL A 66 8.73 13.52 -6.25
N HIS A 67 7.87 14.52 -6.28
CA HIS A 67 7.02 14.85 -7.41
C HIS A 67 7.39 16.20 -8.03
N CYS A 68 6.98 16.40 -9.27
CA CYS A 68 7.10 17.67 -9.94
C CYS A 68 6.20 18.73 -9.28
N ASP A 69 6.79 19.85 -8.84
CA ASP A 69 6.08 20.96 -8.20
C ASP A 69 4.88 21.44 -9.03
N THR A 70 5.08 21.65 -10.35
CA THR A 70 4.00 22.14 -11.21
C THR A 70 2.85 21.14 -11.29
N TYR A 71 3.15 19.84 -11.37
CA TYR A 71 2.12 18.80 -11.35
C TYR A 71 1.31 18.82 -10.06
N LEU A 72 1.97 18.86 -8.90
CA LEU A 72 1.30 18.85 -7.60
C LEU A 72 0.39 20.06 -7.42
N TRP A 73 0.88 21.23 -7.79
CA TRP A 73 0.13 22.47 -7.66
C TRP A 73 -1.02 22.58 -8.67
N ASP A 74 -0.84 22.12 -9.90
CA ASP A 74 -1.92 22.06 -10.89
C ASP A 74 -2.99 21.07 -10.47
N LEU A 75 -2.60 19.91 -9.93
CA LEU A 75 -3.52 18.93 -9.34
C LEU A 75 -4.31 19.55 -8.18
N TRP A 76 -3.61 20.18 -7.23
CA TRP A 76 -4.22 20.79 -6.04
C TRP A 76 -5.23 21.89 -6.40
N ARG A 77 -4.92 22.71 -7.40
CA ARG A 77 -5.74 23.87 -7.79
C ARG A 77 -6.79 23.56 -8.87
N ASN A 78 -6.97 22.29 -9.24
CA ASN A 78 -7.87 21.85 -10.31
C ASN A 78 -7.53 22.47 -11.68
N GLN A 79 -6.25 22.48 -12.04
CA GLN A 79 -5.71 23.07 -13.28
C GLN A 79 -5.21 22.02 -14.28
N LEU A 80 -5.25 20.73 -13.93
CA LEU A 80 -4.96 19.65 -14.87
C LEU A 80 -6.02 19.57 -15.98
N ASP A 81 -5.58 19.24 -17.19
CA ASP A 81 -6.50 19.04 -18.31
C ASP A 81 -7.37 17.78 -18.14
N ASP A 82 -8.46 17.69 -18.90
CA ASP A 82 -9.37 16.54 -18.84
C ASP A 82 -8.67 15.20 -19.17
N LYS A 83 -7.59 15.22 -19.96
CA LYS A 83 -6.87 14.01 -20.35
C LYS A 83 -6.07 13.47 -19.17
N ALA A 84 -5.43 14.33 -18.38
CA ALA A 84 -4.76 13.98 -17.15
C ALA A 84 -5.75 13.47 -16.10
N MET A 85 -6.88 14.16 -15.91
CA MET A 85 -7.92 13.70 -14.97
C MET A 85 -8.54 12.36 -15.39
N ARG A 86 -8.74 12.11 -16.70
CA ARG A 86 -9.17 10.79 -17.21
C ARG A 86 -8.14 9.69 -16.99
N ARG A 87 -6.83 10.00 -17.08
CA ARG A 87 -5.75 9.03 -16.79
C ARG A 87 -5.76 8.64 -15.31
N ILE A 88 -5.94 9.62 -14.42
CA ILE A 88 -6.11 9.39 -12.98
C ILE A 88 -7.35 8.55 -12.72
N GLY A 89 -8.48 8.88 -13.37
CA GLY A 89 -9.73 8.14 -13.23
C GLY A 89 -10.48 8.43 -11.93
N LEU A 90 -10.27 9.61 -11.33
CA LEU A 90 -11.01 10.11 -10.17
C LEU A 90 -11.51 11.53 -10.45
N PRO A 91 -12.76 11.88 -10.07
CA PRO A 91 -13.27 13.23 -10.21
C PRO A 91 -12.63 14.14 -9.16
N TRP A 92 -12.17 15.32 -9.59
CA TRP A 92 -11.59 16.30 -8.67
C TRP A 92 -12.62 16.80 -7.65
N SER A 93 -12.22 16.91 -6.38
CA SER A 93 -12.94 17.61 -5.31
C SER A 93 -11.97 18.06 -4.24
N GLU A 94 -12.35 19.04 -3.42
CA GLU A 94 -11.54 19.49 -2.28
C GLU A 94 -11.30 18.35 -1.27
N GLN A 95 -12.30 17.50 -1.03
CA GLN A 95 -12.17 16.33 -0.15
C GLN A 95 -11.20 15.29 -0.73
N LEU A 96 -11.20 15.11 -2.07
CA LEU A 96 -10.23 14.24 -2.72
C LEU A 96 -8.81 14.78 -2.58
N MET A 97 -8.61 16.10 -2.74
CA MET A 97 -7.30 16.70 -2.52
C MET A 97 -6.87 16.53 -1.06
N ALA A 98 -7.75 16.85 -0.11
CA ALA A 98 -7.43 16.71 1.32
C ALA A 98 -6.95 15.29 1.66
N ARG A 99 -7.64 14.23 1.21
CA ARG A 99 -7.17 12.85 1.48
C ARG A 99 -5.87 12.51 0.78
N THR A 100 -5.71 13.00 -0.46
CA THR A 100 -4.58 12.64 -1.32
C THR A 100 -3.28 13.13 -0.72
N PHE A 101 -3.27 14.33 -0.16
CA PHE A 101 -2.05 14.90 0.43
C PHE A 101 -1.90 14.51 1.91
N THR A 102 -2.97 14.15 2.63
CA THR A 102 -2.86 13.58 3.99
C THR A 102 -2.28 12.16 4.00
N ALA A 103 -2.72 11.27 3.09
CA ALA A 103 -2.36 9.86 3.15
C ALA A 103 -0.84 9.58 3.12
N PRO A 104 -0.02 10.25 2.28
CA PRO A 104 1.44 10.07 2.29
C PRO A 104 2.10 10.37 3.64
N LEU A 105 1.61 11.38 4.37
CA LEU A 105 2.09 11.69 5.72
C LEU A 105 1.75 10.56 6.71
N GLY A 106 0.62 9.89 6.50
CA GLY A 106 0.26 8.67 7.22
C GLY A 106 1.21 7.52 6.94
N THR A 107 1.56 7.27 5.67
CA THR A 107 2.52 6.22 5.29
C THR A 107 3.91 6.51 5.89
N LEU A 108 4.39 7.75 5.80
CA LEU A 108 5.64 8.16 6.44
C LEU A 108 5.61 7.92 7.95
N LYS A 109 4.54 8.35 8.63
CA LYS A 109 4.44 8.17 10.08
C LYS A 109 4.32 6.70 10.49
N THR A 110 3.67 5.88 9.67
CA THR A 110 3.60 4.42 9.87
C THR A 110 4.99 3.80 9.78
N ALA A 111 5.79 4.21 8.80
CA ALA A 111 7.18 3.76 8.69
C ALA A 111 8.05 4.14 9.90
N GLU A 112 7.92 5.38 10.40
CA GLU A 112 8.61 5.78 11.64
C GLU A 112 8.19 4.94 12.86
N LEU A 113 6.90 4.61 12.96
CA LEU A 113 6.38 3.77 14.04
C LEU A 113 6.87 2.33 13.89
N ALA A 114 6.95 1.79 12.68
CA ALA A 114 7.50 0.46 12.42
C ALA A 114 8.96 0.38 12.84
N LEU A 115 9.79 1.38 12.49
CA LEU A 115 11.19 1.43 12.93
C LEU A 115 11.35 1.38 14.46
N GLN A 116 10.38 1.90 15.21
CA GLN A 116 10.40 1.92 16.68
C GLN A 116 9.83 0.64 17.31
N ASN A 117 8.84 0.02 16.65
CA ASN A 117 8.02 -1.05 17.23
C ASN A 117 8.16 -2.40 16.51
N GLY A 118 9.00 -2.48 15.47
CA GLY A 118 9.12 -3.61 14.56
C GLY A 118 8.01 -3.64 13.49
N ILE A 119 6.76 -3.35 13.84
CA ILE A 119 5.63 -3.36 12.90
C ILE A 119 4.70 -2.17 13.16
N ALA A 120 4.17 -1.58 12.09
CA ALA A 120 3.04 -0.66 12.15
C ALA A 120 2.18 -0.80 10.88
N CYS A 121 0.88 -0.53 11.00
CA CYS A 121 -0.06 -0.66 9.86
C CYS A 121 -0.77 0.65 9.54
N HIS A 122 -0.77 1.02 8.26
CA HIS A 122 -1.54 2.13 7.74
C HIS A 122 -2.87 1.63 7.19
N LEU A 123 -3.99 2.18 7.65
CA LEU A 123 -5.33 1.84 7.15
C LEU A 123 -5.67 2.55 5.82
N ALA A 124 -4.65 2.96 5.06
CA ALA A 124 -4.71 3.58 3.74
C ALA A 124 -3.34 3.42 3.05
N GLY A 125 -3.01 4.30 2.11
CA GLY A 125 -1.74 4.27 1.38
C GLY A 125 -1.67 3.20 0.28
N GLY A 126 -0.48 3.02 -0.27
CA GLY A 126 -0.19 2.08 -1.37
C GLY A 126 -0.55 2.65 -2.74
N THR A 127 -0.32 3.96 -2.95
CA THR A 127 -0.65 4.63 -4.20
C THR A 127 0.49 4.53 -5.21
N HIS A 128 0.76 3.31 -5.65
CA HIS A 128 1.95 2.93 -6.42
C HIS A 128 1.97 3.32 -7.92
N HIS A 129 0.86 3.81 -8.49
CA HIS A 129 0.74 4.16 -9.91
C HIS A 129 1.02 5.63 -10.24
N ALA A 130 1.22 6.49 -9.24
CA ALA A 130 1.54 7.89 -9.50
C ALA A 130 3.01 8.03 -9.92
N HIS A 131 3.26 8.77 -10.99
CA HIS A 131 4.59 9.06 -11.53
C HIS A 131 5.04 10.46 -11.10
N TYR A 132 6.28 10.83 -11.44
CA TYR A 132 6.88 12.12 -11.08
C TYR A 132 5.98 13.32 -11.41
N ASP A 133 5.46 13.40 -12.63
CA ASP A 133 4.73 14.55 -13.18
C ASP A 133 3.30 14.22 -13.67
N PHE A 134 2.77 13.03 -13.33
CA PHE A 134 1.38 12.68 -13.62
C PHE A 134 0.82 11.58 -12.71
N GLY A 135 -0.48 11.60 -12.51
CA GLY A 135 -1.24 10.54 -11.83
C GLY A 135 -1.82 9.53 -12.82
N SER A 136 -2.07 8.31 -12.34
CA SER A 136 -2.56 7.19 -13.14
C SER A 136 -3.19 6.13 -12.23
N GLY A 137 -4.14 5.34 -12.75
CA GLY A 137 -4.65 4.14 -12.05
C GLY A 137 -5.18 4.43 -10.64
N TYR A 138 -5.95 5.52 -10.49
CA TYR A 138 -6.48 6.00 -9.21
C TYR A 138 -5.44 6.53 -8.21
N CYS A 139 -4.16 6.60 -8.59
CA CYS A 139 -3.07 7.17 -7.80
C CYS A 139 -2.72 8.56 -8.34
N MET A 140 -2.77 9.57 -7.47
CA MET A 140 -2.44 10.96 -7.82
C MET A 140 -1.09 11.41 -7.25
N VAL A 141 -0.65 10.80 -6.17
CA VAL A 141 0.67 10.99 -5.57
C VAL A 141 1.19 9.64 -5.10
N ASN A 142 2.49 9.46 -4.96
CA ASN A 142 3.12 8.19 -4.62
C ASN A 142 3.65 8.22 -3.19
N ASP A 143 2.89 7.63 -2.27
CA ASP A 143 3.24 7.63 -0.85
C ASP A 143 4.43 6.71 -0.51
N LEU A 144 4.63 5.64 -1.27
CA LEU A 144 5.76 4.72 -1.12
C LEU A 144 7.09 5.41 -1.49
N ALA A 145 7.13 6.05 -2.67
CA ALA A 145 8.29 6.80 -3.11
C ALA A 145 8.58 7.99 -2.17
N PHE A 146 7.55 8.75 -1.79
CA PHE A 146 7.67 9.83 -0.82
C PHE A 146 8.28 9.33 0.50
N THR A 147 7.74 8.25 1.06
CA THR A 147 8.18 7.74 2.36
C THR A 147 9.61 7.22 2.32
N ALA A 148 9.96 6.43 1.30
CA ALA A 148 11.30 5.86 1.17
C ALA A 148 12.36 6.95 1.01
N THR A 149 12.16 7.90 0.08
CA THR A 149 13.07 9.02 -0.14
C THR A 149 13.21 9.87 1.11
N THR A 150 12.10 10.25 1.75
CA THR A 150 12.12 11.11 2.95
C THR A 150 12.90 10.48 4.10
N LEU A 151 12.73 9.18 4.36
CA LEU A 151 13.44 8.52 5.46
C LEU A 151 14.94 8.40 5.20
N ILE A 152 15.34 8.20 3.95
CA ILE A 152 16.76 8.15 3.55
C ILE A 152 17.39 9.53 3.65
N GLU A 153 16.73 10.57 3.12
CA GLU A 153 17.21 11.96 3.21
C GLU A 153 17.33 12.45 4.67
N GLN A 154 16.45 11.98 5.55
CA GLN A 154 16.51 12.26 6.99
C GLN A 154 17.56 11.42 7.74
N GLY A 155 18.23 10.47 7.07
CA GLY A 155 19.19 9.57 7.69
C GLY A 155 18.59 8.62 8.72
N LYS A 156 17.27 8.33 8.64
CA LYS A 156 16.59 7.40 9.54
C LYS A 156 16.82 5.93 9.15
N VAL A 157 17.10 5.70 7.88
CA VAL A 157 17.42 4.40 7.26
C VAL A 157 18.45 4.62 6.16
N ASN A 158 19.28 3.61 5.90
CA ASN A 158 20.27 3.61 4.82
C ASN A 158 19.71 2.98 3.56
N ASN A 159 18.81 2.00 3.69
CA ASN A 159 18.19 1.31 2.58
C ASN A 159 16.75 0.86 2.89
N VAL A 160 15.89 0.95 1.89
CA VAL A 160 14.48 0.57 1.99
C VAL A 160 14.16 -0.47 0.93
N LEU A 161 13.46 -1.53 1.32
CA LEU A 161 12.82 -2.45 0.37
C LEU A 161 11.34 -2.06 0.26
N ILE A 162 10.90 -1.71 -0.94
CA ILE A 162 9.47 -1.62 -1.28
C ILE A 162 9.08 -2.98 -1.85
N PHE A 163 8.25 -3.71 -1.09
CA PHE A 163 7.74 -5.02 -1.48
C PHE A 163 6.27 -4.90 -1.85
N ASP A 164 5.99 -4.86 -3.14
CA ASP A 164 4.67 -4.59 -3.70
C ASP A 164 4.00 -5.87 -4.19
N LEU A 165 2.89 -6.23 -3.54
CA LEU A 165 2.07 -7.41 -3.83
C LEU A 165 0.66 -7.06 -4.33
N ASP A 166 0.44 -5.83 -4.80
CA ASP A 166 -0.74 -5.48 -5.59
C ASP A 166 -0.75 -6.27 -6.91
N VAL A 167 -1.95 -6.56 -7.44
CA VAL A 167 -2.05 -7.31 -8.70
C VAL A 167 -1.51 -6.55 -9.90
N HIS A 168 -1.48 -5.23 -9.82
CA HIS A 168 -0.93 -4.35 -10.84
C HIS A 168 0.55 -4.07 -10.55
N GLN A 169 1.34 -3.85 -11.60
CA GLN A 169 2.73 -3.45 -11.37
C GLN A 169 2.75 -2.03 -10.80
N GLY A 170 3.51 -1.81 -9.72
CA GLY A 170 3.83 -0.49 -9.15
C GLY A 170 4.73 0.36 -10.06
N ASP A 171 4.25 0.66 -11.26
CA ASP A 171 4.98 1.36 -12.31
C ASP A 171 5.41 2.78 -11.96
N GLY A 172 4.56 3.51 -11.23
CA GLY A 172 4.88 4.84 -10.73
C GLY A 172 6.06 4.79 -9.77
N THR A 173 6.01 3.87 -8.81
CA THR A 173 7.08 3.65 -7.84
C THR A 173 8.39 3.27 -8.53
N ALA A 174 8.34 2.31 -9.46
CA ALA A 174 9.50 1.89 -10.24
C ALA A 174 10.09 3.05 -11.07
N ALA A 175 9.25 3.85 -11.74
CA ALA A 175 9.70 4.96 -12.57
C ALA A 175 10.36 6.07 -11.73
N MET A 176 9.78 6.44 -10.60
CA MET A 176 10.27 7.51 -9.74
C MET A 176 11.59 7.14 -9.05
N LEU A 177 11.76 5.87 -8.67
CA LEU A 177 12.90 5.42 -7.87
C LEU A 177 14.01 4.74 -8.67
N LYS A 178 13.86 4.63 -9.99
CA LYS A 178 14.81 3.97 -10.91
C LYS A 178 16.29 4.32 -10.69
N HIS A 179 16.58 5.54 -10.25
CA HIS A 179 17.95 6.04 -10.06
C HIS A 179 18.28 6.30 -8.58
N HIS A 180 17.47 5.81 -7.66
CA HIS A 180 17.67 5.96 -6.23
C HIS A 180 18.46 4.76 -5.68
N PRO A 181 19.78 4.88 -5.41
CA PRO A 181 20.65 3.73 -5.15
C PRO A 181 20.39 3.02 -3.81
N TYR A 182 19.57 3.63 -2.96
CA TYR A 182 19.26 3.17 -1.60
C TYR A 182 17.82 2.66 -1.44
N VAL A 183 17.03 2.62 -2.52
CA VAL A 183 15.68 2.03 -2.48
C VAL A 183 15.62 0.91 -3.48
N PHE A 184 15.24 -0.28 -3.02
CA PHE A 184 15.02 -1.43 -3.87
C PHE A 184 13.51 -1.62 -4.08
N THR A 185 13.08 -1.66 -5.32
CA THR A 185 11.69 -1.84 -5.72
C THR A 185 11.46 -3.26 -6.24
N CYS A 186 10.60 -4.02 -5.56
CA CYS A 186 10.17 -5.34 -5.99
C CYS A 186 8.66 -5.35 -6.22
N SER A 187 8.22 -5.76 -7.41
CA SER A 187 6.81 -5.96 -7.73
C SER A 187 6.53 -7.38 -8.18
N ILE A 188 5.58 -8.05 -7.52
CA ILE A 188 5.07 -9.37 -7.92
C ILE A 188 3.61 -9.19 -8.37
N HIS A 189 3.40 -9.14 -9.68
CA HIS A 189 2.15 -8.65 -10.26
C HIS A 189 1.65 -9.57 -11.36
N CYS A 190 0.39 -9.41 -11.77
CA CYS A 190 -0.13 -10.10 -12.95
C CYS A 190 0.44 -9.47 -14.24
N GLU A 191 1.24 -10.24 -14.99
CA GLU A 191 1.98 -9.78 -16.17
C GLU A 191 1.03 -9.14 -17.21
N LYS A 192 -0.05 -9.85 -17.55
CA LYS A 192 -1.04 -9.42 -18.55
C LYS A 192 -2.17 -8.58 -17.93
N ASN A 193 -1.82 -7.64 -17.05
CA ASN A 193 -2.74 -6.66 -16.47
C ASN A 193 -2.23 -5.21 -16.59
N PHE A 194 -3.05 -4.24 -16.18
CA PHE A 194 -2.62 -2.85 -16.07
C PHE A 194 -1.38 -2.72 -15.14
N PRO A 195 -0.44 -1.81 -15.42
CA PRO A 195 -0.30 -1.03 -16.65
C PRO A 195 0.14 -1.91 -17.83
N PHE A 196 -0.37 -1.62 -19.03
CA PHE A 196 -0.06 -2.42 -20.24
C PHE A 196 1.37 -2.24 -20.73
N ARG A 197 1.98 -1.09 -20.42
CA ARG A 197 3.41 -0.86 -20.59
C ARG A 197 4.04 -0.90 -19.21
N LYS A 198 4.80 -1.96 -18.95
CA LYS A 198 5.52 -2.11 -17.69
C LYS A 198 6.68 -1.11 -17.60
N HIS A 199 6.96 -0.68 -16.39
CA HIS A 199 8.19 0.02 -16.03
C HIS A 199 9.18 -0.98 -15.42
N GLN A 200 10.47 -0.70 -15.50
CA GLN A 200 11.48 -1.58 -14.94
C GLN A 200 11.68 -1.23 -13.46
N SER A 201 11.30 -2.14 -12.57
CA SER A 201 11.69 -2.13 -11.15
C SER A 201 13.11 -2.71 -11.00
N ASP A 202 13.62 -2.79 -9.76
CA ASP A 202 14.86 -3.52 -9.48
C ASP A 202 14.63 -5.05 -9.58
N LEU A 203 13.44 -5.51 -9.20
CA LEU A 203 12.96 -6.86 -9.45
C LEU A 203 11.47 -6.86 -9.84
N ASP A 204 11.16 -7.44 -10.99
CA ASP A 204 9.79 -7.67 -11.44
C ASP A 204 9.54 -9.17 -11.61
N ILE A 205 8.46 -9.66 -11.01
CA ILE A 205 7.98 -11.04 -11.17
C ILE A 205 6.59 -11.02 -11.80
N GLY A 206 6.56 -11.25 -13.11
CA GLY A 206 5.34 -11.36 -13.89
C GLY A 206 4.64 -12.71 -13.67
N LEU A 207 3.45 -12.66 -13.07
CA LEU A 207 2.59 -13.82 -12.84
C LEU A 207 1.62 -14.05 -14.01
N ALA A 208 1.35 -15.32 -14.30
CA ALA A 208 0.33 -15.70 -15.26
C ALA A 208 -1.08 -15.44 -14.70
N ASN A 209 -2.04 -15.14 -15.58
CA ASN A 209 -3.45 -15.06 -15.20
C ASN A 209 -3.90 -16.36 -14.52
N ASN A 210 -4.85 -16.25 -13.60
CA ASN A 210 -5.49 -17.38 -12.90
C ASN A 210 -4.54 -18.21 -12.04
N LEU A 211 -3.35 -17.69 -11.74
CA LEU A 211 -2.41 -18.33 -10.82
C LEU A 211 -3.04 -18.39 -9.42
N LYS A 212 -2.83 -19.53 -8.74
CA LYS A 212 -3.48 -19.90 -7.48
C LYS A 212 -2.51 -19.93 -6.31
N ASP A 213 -3.08 -20.02 -5.12
CA ASP A 213 -2.43 -19.97 -3.80
C ASP A 213 -1.04 -20.63 -3.73
N ALA A 214 -0.93 -21.94 -3.95
CA ALA A 214 0.32 -22.67 -3.66
C ALA A 214 1.52 -22.14 -4.45
N GLN A 215 1.33 -21.84 -5.74
CA GLN A 215 2.37 -21.29 -6.58
C GLN A 215 2.68 -19.84 -6.20
N TYR A 216 1.64 -19.03 -5.93
CA TYR A 216 1.78 -17.63 -5.53
C TYR A 216 2.58 -17.51 -4.23
N LEU A 217 2.20 -18.27 -3.21
CA LEU A 217 2.80 -18.23 -1.89
C LEU A 217 4.27 -18.67 -1.91
N SER A 218 4.62 -19.68 -2.72
CA SER A 218 6.02 -20.08 -2.92
C SER A 218 6.83 -18.96 -3.54
N ILE A 219 6.33 -18.33 -4.62
CA ILE A 219 7.01 -17.22 -5.29
C ILE A 219 7.23 -16.07 -4.31
N VAL A 220 6.21 -15.67 -3.55
CA VAL A 220 6.32 -14.61 -2.53
C VAL A 220 7.34 -14.98 -1.45
N ALA A 221 7.34 -16.23 -0.97
CA ALA A 221 8.26 -16.72 0.06
C ALA A 221 9.72 -16.60 -0.37
N ASP A 222 10.01 -17.20 -1.53
CA ASP A 222 11.37 -17.35 -2.04
C ASP A 222 11.93 -15.98 -2.43
N THR A 223 11.10 -15.14 -3.04
CA THR A 223 11.47 -13.77 -3.42
C THR A 223 11.79 -12.92 -2.20
N LEU A 224 10.88 -12.84 -1.22
CA LEU A 224 11.12 -12.01 -0.04
C LEU A 224 12.36 -12.49 0.72
N LYS A 225 12.51 -13.80 0.92
CA LYS A 225 13.68 -14.36 1.63
C LYS A 225 15.00 -14.02 0.92
N GLY A 226 15.04 -14.11 -0.41
CA GLY A 226 16.19 -13.68 -1.20
C GLY A 226 16.49 -12.19 -1.01
N LEU A 227 15.46 -11.34 -1.17
CA LEU A 227 15.61 -9.89 -1.05
C LEU A 227 16.06 -9.43 0.34
N LEU A 228 15.53 -10.01 1.43
CA LEU A 228 15.98 -9.66 2.77
C LEU A 228 17.46 -10.01 2.99
N SER A 229 17.97 -11.07 2.34
CA SER A 229 19.37 -11.46 2.39
C SER A 229 20.25 -10.57 1.50
N ASP A 230 19.81 -10.28 0.29
CA ASP A 230 20.63 -9.61 -0.74
C ASP A 230 20.62 -8.09 -0.57
N VAL A 231 19.46 -7.52 -0.25
CA VAL A 231 19.28 -6.07 -0.05
C VAL A 231 19.64 -5.67 1.39
N ASN A 232 19.42 -6.56 2.37
CA ASN A 232 19.59 -6.30 3.80
C ASN A 232 18.95 -4.96 4.24
N PRO A 233 17.64 -4.74 4.01
CA PRO A 233 16.98 -3.45 4.21
C PRO A 233 16.83 -3.10 5.70
N ASP A 234 16.97 -1.83 6.04
CA ASP A 234 16.63 -1.29 7.37
C ASP A 234 15.11 -1.23 7.60
N LEU A 235 14.32 -1.20 6.51
CA LEU A 235 12.86 -1.13 6.54
C LEU A 235 12.25 -1.79 5.30
N VAL A 236 11.16 -2.53 5.50
CA VAL A 236 10.26 -2.96 4.43
C VAL A 236 9.01 -2.07 4.41
N LEU A 237 8.75 -1.40 3.29
CA LEU A 237 7.43 -0.86 2.97
C LEU A 237 6.65 -1.95 2.23
N TYR A 238 5.64 -2.52 2.89
CA TYR A 238 4.86 -3.62 2.36
C TYR A 238 3.51 -3.13 1.82
N ASP A 239 3.34 -3.19 0.50
CA ASP A 239 2.05 -2.93 -0.14
C ASP A 239 1.22 -4.22 -0.21
N ALA A 240 0.19 -4.30 0.64
CA ALA A 240 -0.62 -5.49 0.85
C ALA A 240 -1.92 -5.47 0.03
N GLY A 241 -1.85 -5.01 -1.23
CA GLY A 241 -2.99 -4.97 -2.17
C GLY A 241 -3.80 -6.28 -2.19
N VAL A 242 -5.13 -6.17 -2.18
CA VAL A 242 -6.04 -7.34 -2.08
C VAL A 242 -6.79 -7.64 -3.37
N ASP A 243 -6.42 -6.95 -4.45
CA ASP A 243 -6.95 -7.16 -5.80
C ASP A 243 -6.36 -8.36 -6.54
N ILE A 244 -5.48 -9.13 -5.88
CA ILE A 244 -5.08 -10.47 -6.32
C ILE A 244 -6.16 -11.54 -6.08
N TRP A 245 -7.24 -11.18 -5.36
CA TRP A 245 -8.30 -12.10 -4.97
C TRP A 245 -9.10 -12.64 -6.17
N GLU A 246 -9.48 -13.92 -6.12
CA GLU A 246 -10.15 -14.67 -7.21
C GLU A 246 -11.49 -14.09 -7.73
N HIS A 247 -12.10 -13.14 -7.01
CA HIS A 247 -13.30 -12.44 -7.50
C HIS A 247 -13.16 -10.91 -7.46
N ASP A 248 -11.92 -10.40 -7.46
CA ASP A 248 -11.68 -8.98 -7.63
C ASP A 248 -12.09 -8.52 -9.05
N GLY A 249 -12.66 -7.33 -9.16
CA GLY A 249 -13.18 -6.81 -10.43
C GLY A 249 -12.10 -6.33 -11.40
N LEU A 250 -10.89 -6.02 -10.92
CA LEU A 250 -9.75 -5.53 -11.73
C LEU A 250 -8.57 -6.52 -11.75
N GLY A 251 -8.54 -7.44 -10.78
CA GLY A 251 -7.59 -8.53 -10.72
C GLY A 251 -7.71 -9.54 -11.86
N LYS A 252 -6.67 -10.37 -11.98
CA LYS A 252 -6.61 -11.53 -12.91
C LYS A 252 -5.88 -12.73 -12.30
N LEU A 253 -5.71 -12.76 -10.99
CA LEU A 253 -5.19 -13.90 -10.25
C LEU A 253 -6.34 -14.59 -9.53
N ASP A 254 -6.16 -15.87 -9.20
CA ASP A 254 -7.18 -16.69 -8.54
C ASP A 254 -6.72 -17.02 -7.11
N ILE A 255 -6.33 -15.99 -6.34
CA ILE A 255 -5.89 -16.16 -4.96
C ILE A 255 -7.11 -16.21 -4.05
N SER A 256 -7.21 -17.27 -3.25
CA SER A 256 -8.31 -17.44 -2.32
C SER A 256 -8.19 -16.51 -1.12
N TRP A 257 -9.27 -16.40 -0.34
CA TRP A 257 -9.23 -15.68 0.94
C TRP A 257 -8.13 -16.21 1.88
N ARG A 258 -8.00 -17.54 1.95
CA ARG A 258 -6.95 -18.20 2.74
C ARG A 258 -5.56 -17.93 2.17
N GLY A 259 -5.44 -17.78 0.84
CA GLY A 259 -4.21 -17.38 0.18
C GLY A 259 -3.76 -15.98 0.62
N LEU A 260 -4.68 -15.01 0.72
CA LEU A 260 -4.38 -13.67 1.25
C LEU A 260 -3.90 -13.73 2.71
N GLU A 261 -4.61 -14.47 3.57
CA GLU A 261 -4.22 -14.68 4.97
C GLU A 261 -2.81 -15.29 5.09
N GLN A 262 -2.54 -16.31 4.29
CA GLN A 262 -1.24 -16.99 4.29
C GLN A 262 -0.12 -16.08 3.77
N ARG A 263 -0.39 -15.28 2.73
CA ARG A 263 0.56 -14.30 2.19
C ARG A 263 0.96 -13.30 3.26
N ASP A 264 0.00 -12.62 3.89
CA ASP A 264 0.28 -11.58 4.88
C ASP A 264 0.98 -12.15 6.11
N ALA A 265 0.53 -13.31 6.60
CA ALA A 265 1.17 -14.01 7.72
C ALA A 265 2.63 -14.35 7.39
N GLN A 266 2.89 -14.88 6.20
CA GLN A 266 4.21 -15.30 5.78
C GLN A 266 5.16 -14.11 5.59
N VAL A 267 4.71 -13.03 4.92
CA VAL A 267 5.51 -11.82 4.70
C VAL A 267 5.92 -11.22 6.05
N LEU A 268 4.94 -10.94 6.91
CA LEU A 268 5.17 -10.27 8.20
C LEU A 268 6.05 -11.12 9.12
N LYS A 269 5.79 -12.43 9.19
CA LYS A 269 6.62 -13.35 9.99
C LYS A 269 8.05 -13.46 9.45
N THR A 270 8.24 -13.43 8.14
CA THR A 270 9.58 -13.48 7.54
C THR A 270 10.37 -12.22 7.89
N CYS A 271 9.77 -11.03 7.80
CA CYS A 271 10.41 -9.78 8.23
C CYS A 271 10.72 -9.80 9.75
N GLN A 272 9.76 -10.21 10.59
CA GLN A 272 9.95 -10.33 12.03
C GLN A 272 11.11 -11.27 12.39
N GLN A 273 11.19 -12.44 11.75
CA GLN A 273 12.25 -13.42 11.96
C GLN A 273 13.63 -12.93 11.50
N ALA A 274 13.66 -12.09 10.47
CA ALA A 274 14.87 -11.41 10.02
C ALA A 274 15.26 -10.20 10.92
N GLY A 275 14.39 -9.81 11.86
CA GLY A 275 14.60 -8.63 12.69
C GLY A 275 14.44 -7.31 11.91
N ILE A 276 13.74 -7.33 10.78
CA ILE A 276 13.59 -6.19 9.88
C ILE A 276 12.22 -5.54 10.12
N PRO A 277 12.18 -4.24 10.46
CA PRO A 277 10.93 -3.50 10.60
C PRO A 277 10.08 -3.52 9.33
N VAL A 278 8.75 -3.59 9.48
CA VAL A 278 7.80 -3.54 8.36
C VAL A 278 6.65 -2.57 8.61
N ALA A 279 6.44 -1.68 7.64
CA ALA A 279 5.30 -0.78 7.60
C ALA A 279 4.35 -1.20 6.48
N THR A 280 3.09 -1.44 6.83
CA THR A 280 2.09 -1.93 5.85
C THR A 280 1.22 -0.80 5.35
N VAL A 281 0.87 -0.86 4.06
CA VAL A 281 -0.20 -0.09 3.42
C VAL A 281 -1.15 -1.04 2.71
N ILE A 282 -2.33 -0.56 2.35
CA ILE A 282 -3.41 -1.47 1.89
C ILE A 282 -3.53 -1.63 0.38
N GLY A 283 -2.96 -0.73 -0.43
CA GLY A 283 -2.95 -0.84 -1.89
C GLY A 283 -4.33 -0.89 -2.58
N GLY A 284 -4.37 -1.61 -3.70
CA GLY A 284 -5.55 -1.88 -4.52
C GLY A 284 -6.50 -2.92 -3.94
N GLY A 285 -7.68 -3.00 -4.55
CA GLY A 285 -8.80 -3.81 -4.06
C GLY A 285 -10.13 -3.24 -4.56
N TYR A 286 -10.87 -4.04 -5.34
CA TYR A 286 -12.00 -3.58 -6.13
C TYR A 286 -13.14 -4.60 -6.09
N ASP A 287 -13.88 -4.58 -4.98
CA ASP A 287 -15.10 -5.34 -4.78
C ASP A 287 -16.33 -4.44 -4.80
N LYS A 288 -17.42 -4.92 -5.39
CA LYS A 288 -18.73 -4.27 -5.28
C LYS A 288 -19.31 -4.41 -3.87
N ASP A 289 -18.90 -5.45 -3.14
CA ASP A 289 -19.20 -5.57 -1.71
C ASP A 289 -18.14 -4.82 -0.89
N HIS A 290 -18.47 -3.58 -0.52
CA HIS A 290 -17.53 -2.70 0.18
C HIS A 290 -17.19 -3.18 1.60
N LEU A 291 -18.03 -4.02 2.22
CA LEU A 291 -17.75 -4.59 3.53
C LEU A 291 -16.82 -5.80 3.40
N ARG A 292 -17.08 -6.67 2.41
CA ARG A 292 -16.18 -7.78 2.08
C ARG A 292 -14.79 -7.29 1.67
N LEU A 293 -14.72 -6.18 0.92
CA LEU A 293 -13.45 -5.54 0.59
C LEU A 293 -12.69 -5.08 1.84
N ALA A 294 -13.38 -4.41 2.77
CA ALA A 294 -12.78 -3.95 4.02
C ALA A 294 -12.29 -5.11 4.89
N GLN A 295 -13.03 -6.23 4.92
CA GLN A 295 -12.60 -7.46 5.58
C GLN A 295 -11.31 -8.02 4.95
N ARG A 296 -11.18 -8.01 3.61
CA ARG A 296 -9.93 -8.42 2.96
C ARG A 296 -8.76 -7.51 3.34
N HIS A 297 -8.94 -6.20 3.31
CA HIS A 297 -7.90 -5.27 3.73
C HIS A 297 -7.56 -5.36 5.22
N ALA A 298 -8.47 -5.86 6.07
CA ALA A 298 -8.19 -6.07 7.49
C ALA A 298 -7.23 -7.25 7.74
N ILE A 299 -7.09 -8.18 6.78
CA ILE A 299 -6.24 -9.37 6.90
C ILE A 299 -4.81 -8.99 7.32
N VAL A 300 -4.18 -8.02 6.65
CA VAL A 300 -2.80 -7.62 6.97
C VAL A 300 -2.67 -7.11 8.41
N VAL A 301 -3.69 -6.40 8.91
CA VAL A 301 -3.72 -5.88 10.29
C VAL A 301 -3.95 -7.01 11.29
N GLU A 302 -4.83 -7.96 10.97
CA GLU A 302 -5.07 -9.15 11.77
C GLU A 302 -3.81 -10.01 11.88
N GLN A 303 -3.09 -10.23 10.77
CA GLN A 303 -1.83 -10.97 10.77
C GLN A 303 -0.72 -10.24 11.52
N ALA A 304 -0.63 -8.91 11.37
CA ALA A 304 0.32 -8.10 12.14
C ALA A 304 0.04 -8.15 13.64
N ALA A 305 -1.23 -8.19 14.05
CA ALA A 305 -1.62 -8.27 15.45
C ALA A 305 -1.41 -9.68 16.06
N LEU A 306 -1.11 -10.71 15.26
CA LEU A 306 -0.74 -12.04 15.76
C LEU A 306 0.75 -12.17 16.11
N LEU A 307 1.55 -11.13 15.80
CA LEU A 307 2.99 -11.06 16.04
C LEU A 307 3.35 -10.25 17.29
#